data_AF-A0A8H4YFV7-F1
#
_entry.id   AF-A0A8H4YFV7-F1
#
_cell.length_a   1.000
_cell.length_b   1.000
_cell.length_c   1.000
_cell.angle_alpha   90.00
_cell.angle_beta   90.00
_cell.angle_gamma   90.00
#
_symmetry.space_group_name_H-M   'P 1'
#
loop_
_entity.id
_entity.type
_entity.pdbx_description
1 polymer ?
#
loop_
_entity_poly.entity_id
_entity_poly.type
_entity_poly.pdbx_seq_one_letter_code
_entity_poly.pdbx_strand_id
1 'polypeptide(L)'
;MIELPKPSFTIYYEHPESSRSVPADFDLIDYYMTLSLCPWVLGPSLWSIFWSPHVPCNRVGAWMAPIVDVLEPVIQSDDMELLAKIFSFSSFSSLWLGLMLCGRGAIIRSILPSLTELRDYPFFRPNVDAAAWTGVAQSFMDHGLSGPDADGRVSRADVWRMRHDFSHLYQDETFSYTPPYGWPPFGTMRAEDVELEIRGHLACLHQWRYMHWTWSSSGSTDPGFCLRDMRTQHPDGETTAAGQESNVQINDGELVRSISQTATEAIFRWSCDQVEEGFGGTIVPRRFGPNEPLENTQTDEPKDMGFIQAWLKAIET
;
A
#
# COMPACT_ATOMS: atom_id res chain seq x y z
N MET A 1 9.56 -49.99 -3.30
CA MET A 1 10.61 -48.97 -3.44
C MET A 1 10.35 -48.31 -4.78
N ILE A 2 9.75 -47.11 -4.77
CA ILE A 2 9.33 -46.41 -5.99
C ILE A 2 10.52 -45.55 -6.40
N GLU A 3 11.20 -45.92 -7.49
CA GLU A 3 12.25 -45.09 -8.08
C GLU A 3 11.60 -43.99 -8.91
N LEU A 4 11.89 -42.73 -8.56
CA LEU A 4 11.47 -41.57 -9.35
C LEU A 4 12.38 -41.45 -10.59
N PRO A 5 11.83 -41.09 -11.76
CA PRO A 5 12.62 -40.93 -12.97
C PRO A 5 13.58 -39.76 -12.84
N LYS A 6 14.83 -39.96 -13.29
CA LYS A 6 15.86 -38.91 -13.31
C LYS A 6 15.44 -37.80 -14.27
N PRO A 7 15.49 -36.52 -13.86
CA PRO A 7 15.20 -35.40 -14.76
C PRO A 7 16.25 -35.35 -15.87
N SER A 8 15.80 -35.43 -17.13
CA SER A 8 16.64 -35.11 -18.29
C SER A 8 16.42 -33.66 -18.68
N PHE A 9 17.38 -32.80 -18.37
CA PHE A 9 17.40 -31.44 -18.92
C PHE A 9 17.73 -31.53 -20.41
N THR A 10 16.85 -31.00 -21.26
CA THR A 10 17.07 -30.91 -22.70
C THR A 10 18.26 -30.00 -22.96
N ILE A 11 19.35 -30.55 -23.48
CA ILE A 11 20.52 -29.78 -23.89
C ILE A 11 20.11 -28.98 -25.13
N TYR A 12 19.98 -27.67 -24.99
CA TYR A 12 19.83 -26.76 -26.12
C TYR A 12 21.14 -26.73 -26.89
N TYR A 13 21.07 -26.93 -28.20
CA TYR A 13 22.21 -26.73 -29.09
C TYR A 13 22.65 -25.26 -29.03
N GLU A 14 23.91 -25.05 -28.66
CA GLU A 14 24.56 -23.75 -28.61
C GLU A 14 24.52 -23.09 -30.00
N HIS A 15 23.74 -22.02 -30.12
CA HIS A 15 24.00 -20.97 -31.10
C HIS A 15 25.09 -20.07 -30.52
N PRO A 16 26.08 -19.58 -31.31
CA PRO A 16 27.15 -18.76 -30.81
C PRO A 16 26.58 -17.52 -30.11
N GLU A 17 26.74 -17.50 -28.79
CA GLU A 17 26.15 -16.52 -27.89
C GLU A 17 26.80 -15.15 -28.10
N SER A 18 26.00 -14.15 -28.50
CA SER A 18 26.29 -12.80 -28.05
C SER A 18 26.22 -12.87 -26.52
N SER A 19 27.23 -12.43 -25.79
CA SER A 19 27.26 -12.47 -24.32
C SER A 19 25.98 -11.88 -23.74
N ARG A 20 24.99 -12.73 -23.46
CA ARG A 20 23.75 -12.33 -22.82
C ARG A 20 24.11 -12.16 -21.36
N SER A 21 24.42 -10.92 -20.98
CA SER A 21 24.49 -10.56 -19.58
C SER A 21 23.21 -11.05 -18.91
N VAL A 22 23.34 -11.81 -17.83
CA VAL A 22 22.20 -12.18 -16.99
C VAL A 22 21.45 -10.88 -16.66
N PRO A 23 20.12 -10.81 -16.87
CA PRO A 23 19.35 -9.63 -16.49
C PRO A 23 19.63 -9.30 -15.03
N ALA A 24 19.87 -8.02 -14.71
CA ALA A 24 20.20 -7.59 -13.35
C ALA A 24 19.18 -8.06 -12.30
N ASP A 25 17.93 -8.29 -12.72
CA ASP A 25 16.84 -8.80 -11.88
C ASP A 25 17.04 -10.24 -11.39
N PHE A 26 17.92 -11.02 -12.02
CA PHE A 26 18.17 -12.41 -11.62
C PHE A 26 18.86 -12.50 -10.26
N ASP A 27 19.67 -11.49 -9.91
CA ASP A 27 20.30 -11.38 -8.59
C ASP A 27 19.26 -11.10 -7.49
N LEU A 28 18.02 -10.76 -7.87
CA LEU A 28 16.90 -10.48 -6.96
C LEU A 28 15.97 -11.67 -6.77
N ILE A 29 16.29 -12.86 -7.33
CA ILE A 29 15.39 -14.01 -7.29
C ILE A 29 15.08 -14.49 -5.87
N ASP A 30 16.08 -14.53 -4.99
CA ASP A 30 15.91 -14.93 -3.57
C ASP A 30 14.98 -13.95 -2.84
N TYR A 31 15.05 -12.68 -3.21
CA TYR A 31 14.15 -11.66 -2.70
C TYR A 31 12.72 -11.85 -3.19
N TYR A 32 12.52 -12.01 -4.50
CA TYR A 32 11.18 -12.27 -5.04
C TYR A 32 10.56 -13.55 -4.49
N MET A 33 11.37 -14.60 -4.28
CA MET A 33 10.93 -15.81 -3.59
C MET A 33 10.50 -15.51 -2.15
N THR A 34 11.26 -14.72 -1.40
CA THR A 34 10.89 -14.33 -0.02
C THR A 34 9.60 -13.50 0.01
N LEU A 35 9.44 -12.52 -0.89
CA LEU A 35 8.20 -11.74 -1.03
C LEU A 35 6.99 -12.63 -1.33
N SER A 36 7.17 -13.65 -2.19
CA SER A 36 6.08 -14.56 -2.56
C SER A 36 5.55 -15.38 -1.38
N LEU A 37 6.36 -15.58 -0.35
CA LEU A 37 5.99 -16.27 0.89
C LEU A 37 5.33 -15.33 1.91
N CYS A 38 5.27 -14.03 1.63
CA CYS A 38 4.86 -12.99 2.55
C CYS A 38 3.73 -12.11 1.94
N PRO A 39 2.48 -12.62 1.88
CA PRO A 39 1.36 -11.92 1.23
C PRO A 39 1.07 -10.52 1.79
N TRP A 40 1.30 -10.29 3.08
CA TRP A 40 1.11 -8.99 3.74
C TRP A 40 2.18 -7.95 3.40
N VAL A 41 3.31 -8.37 2.81
CA VAL A 41 4.28 -7.45 2.19
C VAL A 41 3.98 -7.29 0.71
N LEU A 42 3.75 -8.42 0.02
CA LEU A 42 3.58 -8.44 -1.42
C LEU A 42 2.37 -7.62 -1.89
N GLY A 43 1.23 -7.78 -1.21
CA GLY A 43 0.00 -7.09 -1.59
C GLY A 43 0.11 -5.56 -1.52
N PRO A 44 0.48 -4.96 -0.37
CA PRO A 44 0.57 -3.50 -0.26
C PRO A 44 1.62 -2.92 -1.22
N SER A 45 2.71 -3.68 -1.44
CA SER A 45 3.77 -3.31 -2.38
C SER A 45 3.29 -3.26 -3.83
N LEU A 46 2.50 -4.24 -4.29
CA LEU A 46 1.94 -4.24 -5.64
C LEU A 46 0.95 -3.08 -5.85
N TRP A 47 0.10 -2.79 -4.85
CA TRP A 47 -0.92 -1.74 -4.94
C TRP A 47 -0.38 -0.32 -4.77
N SER A 48 0.86 -0.16 -4.32
CA SER A 48 1.53 1.13 -4.20
C SER A 48 1.51 1.96 -5.48
N ILE A 49 1.44 1.33 -6.66
CA ILE A 49 1.36 2.01 -7.96
C ILE A 49 0.13 2.92 -8.09
N PHE A 50 -0.95 2.61 -7.38
CA PHE A 50 -2.18 3.41 -7.40
C PHE A 50 -2.17 4.55 -6.39
N TRP A 51 -1.17 4.57 -5.50
CA TRP A 51 -1.09 5.52 -4.40
C TRP A 51 -0.13 6.69 -4.72
N SER A 52 -0.42 7.85 -4.15
CA SER A 52 0.43 9.04 -4.26
C SER A 52 0.42 9.86 -2.97
N PRO A 53 1.59 10.30 -2.46
CA PRO A 53 1.68 11.05 -1.20
C PRO A 53 1.05 12.44 -1.25
N HIS A 54 0.88 13.01 -2.45
CA HIS A 54 0.38 14.37 -2.63
C HIS A 54 -1.15 14.46 -2.74
N VAL A 55 -1.84 13.31 -2.71
CA VAL A 55 -3.29 13.23 -2.85
C VAL A 55 -3.92 13.03 -1.48
N PRO A 56 -4.62 14.03 -0.92
CA PRO A 56 -5.30 13.86 0.36
C PRO A 56 -6.53 12.96 0.22
N CYS A 57 -6.96 12.36 1.33
CA CYS A 57 -8.08 11.42 1.39
C CYS A 57 -9.39 11.94 0.75
N ASN A 58 -9.64 13.25 0.80
CA ASN A 58 -10.82 13.88 0.22
C ASN A 58 -10.75 14.09 -1.30
N ARG A 59 -9.64 13.75 -1.95
CA ARG A 59 -9.42 13.86 -3.40
C ARG A 59 -9.11 12.53 -4.08
N VAL A 60 -9.17 11.43 -3.33
CA VAL A 60 -8.81 10.10 -3.83
C VAL A 60 -9.65 9.69 -5.02
N GLY A 61 -10.95 9.97 -5.03
CA GLY A 61 -11.80 9.63 -6.17
C GLY A 61 -11.40 10.36 -7.45
N ALA A 62 -10.95 11.62 -7.36
CA ALA A 62 -10.47 12.36 -8.52
C ALA A 62 -9.12 11.83 -9.04
N TRP A 63 -8.33 11.22 -8.15
CA TRP A 63 -7.10 10.53 -8.50
C TRP A 63 -7.35 9.14 -9.11
N MET A 64 -8.29 8.37 -8.54
CA MET A 64 -8.58 7.01 -8.97
C MET A 64 -9.43 6.94 -10.25
N ALA A 65 -10.35 7.87 -10.47
CA ALA A 65 -11.23 7.86 -11.64
C ALA A 65 -10.49 7.72 -12.98
N PRO A 66 -9.46 8.53 -13.30
CA PRO A 66 -8.73 8.37 -14.57
C PRO A 66 -7.96 7.04 -14.65
N ILE A 67 -7.53 6.48 -13.51
CA ILE A 67 -6.89 5.15 -13.47
C ILE A 67 -7.92 4.07 -13.84
N VAL A 68 -9.12 4.16 -13.27
CA VAL A 68 -10.24 3.25 -13.58
C VAL A 68 -10.62 3.36 -15.06
N ASP A 69 -10.78 4.57 -15.60
CA ASP A 69 -11.13 4.79 -17.01
C ASP A 69 -10.13 4.14 -17.99
N VAL A 70 -8.85 4.10 -17.62
CA VAL A 70 -7.80 3.45 -18.42
C VAL A 70 -7.79 1.93 -18.25
N LEU A 71 -7.92 1.44 -17.01
CA LEU A 71 -7.76 0.03 -16.70
C LEU A 71 -9.02 -0.80 -16.96
N GLU A 72 -10.20 -0.24 -16.77
CA GLU A 72 -11.48 -0.93 -16.94
C GLU A 72 -11.62 -1.59 -18.31
N PRO A 73 -11.47 -0.88 -19.45
CA PRO A 73 -11.62 -1.51 -20.76
C PRO A 73 -10.56 -2.60 -21.02
N VAL A 74 -9.33 -2.41 -20.53
CA VAL A 74 -8.22 -3.36 -20.70
C VAL A 74 -8.48 -4.65 -19.94
N ILE A 75 -8.98 -4.54 -18.70
CA ILE A 75 -9.33 -5.68 -17.86
C ILE A 75 -10.57 -6.39 -18.42
N GLN A 76 -11.58 -5.65 -18.88
CA GLN A 76 -12.79 -6.23 -19.49
C GLN A 76 -12.50 -6.94 -20.82
N SER A 77 -11.53 -6.47 -21.60
CA SER A 77 -11.10 -7.11 -22.85
C SER A 77 -10.11 -8.28 -22.64
N ASP A 78 -9.74 -8.58 -21.40
CA ASP A 78 -8.73 -9.59 -21.04
C ASP A 78 -7.37 -9.37 -21.76
N ASP A 79 -7.01 -8.10 -22.02
CA ASP A 79 -5.76 -7.77 -22.73
C ASP A 79 -4.58 -7.73 -21.73
N MET A 80 -4.12 -8.93 -21.38
CA MET A 80 -3.01 -9.10 -20.43
C MET A 80 -1.68 -8.52 -20.95
N GLU A 81 -1.49 -8.44 -22.27
CA GLU A 81 -0.28 -7.87 -22.86
C GLU A 81 -0.25 -6.35 -22.63
N LEU A 82 -1.36 -5.66 -22.89
CA LEU A 82 -1.47 -4.24 -22.61
C LEU A 82 -1.39 -3.95 -21.11
N LEU A 83 -2.02 -4.77 -20.27
CA LEU A 83 -1.95 -4.62 -18.82
C LEU A 83 -0.52 -4.80 -18.28
N ALA A 84 0.24 -5.77 -18.81
CA ALA A 84 1.65 -5.94 -18.48
C ALA A 84 2.50 -4.73 -18.90
N LYS A 85 2.21 -4.13 -20.07
CA LYS A 85 2.89 -2.90 -20.52
C LYS A 85 2.57 -1.73 -19.59
N ILE A 86 1.32 -1.56 -19.16
CA ILE A 86 0.92 -0.50 -18.23
C ILE A 86 1.66 -0.65 -16.90
N PHE A 87 1.77 -1.86 -16.36
CA PHE A 87 2.46 -2.11 -15.09
C PHE A 87 3.98 -2.23 -15.19
N SER A 88 4.55 -2.17 -16.39
CA SER A 88 6.00 -2.21 -16.59
C SER A 88 6.74 -1.01 -15.97
N PHE A 89 6.03 0.09 -15.70
CA PHE A 89 6.57 1.29 -15.05
C PHE A 89 6.67 1.18 -13.52
N SER A 90 6.16 0.10 -12.93
CA SER A 90 6.20 -0.08 -11.48
C SER A 90 7.54 -0.64 -11.00
N SER A 91 7.92 -0.34 -9.76
CA SER A 91 9.09 -0.93 -9.10
C SER A 91 8.99 -2.46 -8.97
N PHE A 92 7.80 -3.03 -9.15
CA PHE A 92 7.50 -4.45 -9.11
C PHE A 92 7.02 -4.98 -10.47
N SER A 93 7.51 -4.38 -11.57
CA SER A 93 7.16 -4.76 -12.94
C SER A 93 7.34 -6.26 -13.22
N SER A 94 8.41 -6.86 -12.70
CA SER A 94 8.70 -8.30 -12.76
C SER A 94 7.62 -9.17 -12.11
N LEU A 95 7.12 -8.74 -10.94
CA LEU A 95 6.05 -9.44 -10.22
C LEU A 95 4.70 -9.26 -10.90
N TRP A 96 4.40 -8.06 -11.40
CA TRP A 96 3.21 -7.82 -12.23
C TRP A 96 3.23 -8.65 -13.51
N LEU A 97 4.38 -8.71 -14.20
CA LEU A 97 4.55 -9.56 -15.39
C LEU A 97 4.34 -11.03 -15.05
N GLY A 98 4.96 -11.52 -13.96
CA GLY A 98 4.75 -12.88 -13.48
C GLY A 98 3.27 -13.16 -13.21
N LEU A 99 2.54 -12.20 -12.65
CA LEU A 99 1.12 -12.33 -12.38
C LEU A 99 0.26 -12.45 -13.65
N MET A 100 0.59 -11.64 -14.67
CA MET A 100 -0.06 -11.67 -15.98
C MET A 100 0.22 -12.98 -16.71
N LEU A 101 1.48 -13.46 -16.69
CA LEU A 101 1.88 -14.72 -17.33
C LEU A 101 1.31 -15.95 -16.63
N CYS A 102 1.23 -15.95 -15.30
CA CYS A 102 0.70 -17.07 -14.53
C CYS A 102 -0.83 -17.12 -14.51
N GLY A 103 -1.52 -16.14 -15.12
CA GLY A 103 -2.98 -16.15 -15.25
C GLY A 103 -3.72 -16.12 -13.91
N ARG A 104 -3.20 -15.42 -12.89
CA ARG A 104 -3.90 -15.27 -11.60
C ARG A 104 -5.05 -14.28 -11.72
N GLY A 105 -6.10 -14.69 -12.43
CA GLY A 105 -7.28 -13.88 -12.71
C GLY A 105 -7.93 -13.32 -11.44
N ALA A 106 -7.79 -13.97 -10.29
CA ALA A 106 -8.34 -13.46 -9.04
C ALA A 106 -7.73 -12.13 -8.59
N ILE A 107 -6.40 -11.99 -8.70
CA ILE A 107 -5.73 -10.74 -8.33
C ILE A 107 -6.05 -9.66 -9.36
N ILE A 108 -6.05 -10.00 -10.65
CA ILE A 108 -6.37 -9.06 -11.73
C ILE A 108 -7.81 -8.55 -11.59
N ARG A 109 -8.77 -9.44 -11.33
CA ARG A 109 -10.17 -9.09 -11.06
C ARG A 109 -10.35 -8.24 -9.80
N SER A 110 -9.41 -8.29 -8.84
CA SER A 110 -9.46 -7.46 -7.64
C SER A 110 -9.00 -6.01 -7.85
N ILE A 111 -8.35 -5.70 -8.98
CA ILE A 111 -7.85 -4.35 -9.28
C ILE A 111 -9.03 -3.36 -9.33
N LEU A 112 -10.03 -3.59 -10.18
CA LEU A 112 -11.15 -2.64 -10.32
C LEU A 112 -11.94 -2.44 -9.01
N PRO A 113 -12.36 -3.49 -8.27
CA PRO A 113 -13.00 -3.32 -6.97
C PRO A 113 -12.12 -2.55 -5.97
N SER A 114 -10.81 -2.78 -5.95
CA SER A 114 -9.91 -2.05 -5.06
C SER A 114 -9.84 -0.56 -5.37
N LEU A 115 -10.00 -0.17 -6.64
CA LEU A 115 -9.97 1.23 -7.07
C LEU A 115 -11.32 1.94 -6.94
N THR A 116 -12.42 1.21 -7.17
CA THR A 116 -13.78 1.77 -7.24
C THR A 116 -14.50 1.73 -5.90
N GLU A 117 -14.28 0.71 -5.08
CA GLU A 117 -14.94 0.53 -3.78
C GLU A 117 -14.00 0.83 -2.61
N LEU A 118 -12.69 0.95 -2.87
CA LEU A 118 -11.65 0.96 -1.83
C LEU A 118 -11.82 -0.19 -0.85
N ARG A 119 -12.20 -1.39 -1.31
CA ARG A 119 -12.54 -2.48 -0.40
C ARG A 119 -11.36 -2.79 0.54
N ASP A 120 -11.53 -2.61 1.85
CA ASP A 120 -10.49 -2.90 2.85
C ASP A 120 -10.21 -4.40 2.81
N TYR A 121 -8.98 -4.76 2.44
CA TYR A 121 -8.56 -6.15 2.37
C TYR A 121 -7.22 -6.29 3.10
N PRO A 122 -7.02 -7.37 3.87
CA PRO A 122 -5.80 -7.57 4.65
C PRO A 122 -4.50 -7.50 3.83
N PHE A 123 -4.55 -7.81 2.54
CA PHE A 123 -3.39 -7.71 1.63
C PHE A 123 -3.19 -6.33 1.02
N PHE A 124 -4.10 -5.37 1.16
CA PHE A 124 -3.95 -4.03 0.55
C PHE A 124 -3.68 -2.94 1.59
N ARG A 125 -3.87 -3.27 2.88
CA ARG A 125 -3.59 -2.35 3.97
C ARG A 125 -2.10 -1.97 3.97
N PRO A 126 -1.75 -0.68 4.02
CA PRO A 126 -0.35 -0.25 4.11
C PRO A 126 0.39 -0.93 5.26
N ASN A 127 1.62 -1.32 5.01
CA ASN A 127 2.47 -1.96 6.01
C ASN A 127 3.84 -1.27 6.03
N VAL A 128 4.15 -0.63 7.15
CA VAL A 128 5.40 0.13 7.33
C VAL A 128 6.65 -0.75 7.20
N ASP A 129 6.58 -2.03 7.62
CA ASP A 129 7.67 -2.99 7.44
C ASP A 129 7.82 -3.38 5.96
N ALA A 130 6.70 -3.48 5.23
CA ALA A 130 6.71 -3.76 3.80
C ALA A 130 7.33 -2.59 3.01
N ALA A 131 6.92 -1.36 3.32
CA ALA A 131 7.49 -0.16 2.70
C ALA A 131 8.98 -0.02 3.01
N ALA A 132 9.36 -0.25 4.27
CA ALA A 132 10.76 -0.25 4.71
C ALA A 132 11.60 -1.32 4.01
N TRP A 133 11.08 -2.54 3.89
CA TRP A 133 11.81 -3.66 3.31
C TRP A 133 11.93 -3.56 1.79
N THR A 134 10.91 -3.02 1.12
CA THR A 134 10.86 -2.90 -0.34
C THR A 134 11.37 -1.57 -0.88
N GLY A 135 11.50 -0.56 -0.02
CA GLY A 135 11.82 0.81 -0.42
C GLY A 135 10.69 1.54 -1.15
N VAL A 136 9.49 0.96 -1.20
CA VAL A 136 8.33 1.54 -1.91
C VAL A 136 7.31 2.03 -0.90
N ALA A 137 7.08 3.34 -0.88
CA ALA A 137 6.07 3.96 -0.02
C ALA A 137 4.65 3.51 -0.45
N GLN A 138 3.82 3.21 0.55
CA GLN A 138 2.46 2.69 0.39
C GLN A 138 1.43 3.62 1.07
N SER A 139 1.90 4.53 1.92
CA SER A 139 1.09 5.43 2.70
C SER A 139 1.85 6.67 3.16
N PHE A 140 1.10 7.66 3.64
CA PHE A 140 1.69 8.81 4.34
C PHE A 140 2.46 8.42 5.61
N MET A 141 2.27 7.19 6.12
CA MET A 141 3.04 6.66 7.25
C MET A 141 4.51 6.45 6.91
N ASP A 142 4.82 6.24 5.62
CA ASP A 142 6.16 5.90 5.14
C ASP A 142 7.04 7.14 4.89
N HIS A 143 6.48 8.34 5.08
CA HIS A 143 7.18 9.61 4.90
C HIS A 143 7.67 10.20 6.23
N GLY A 144 8.69 11.07 6.16
CA GLY A 144 9.21 11.81 7.31
C GLY A 144 8.34 12.99 7.72
N LEU A 145 8.57 13.53 8.93
CA LEU A 145 7.92 14.76 9.43
C LEU A 145 8.30 15.94 8.55
N SER A 146 7.27 16.63 8.04
CA SER A 146 7.45 17.92 7.37
C SER A 146 7.82 18.99 8.39
N GLY A 147 7.37 18.80 9.63
CA GLY A 147 7.59 19.73 10.73
C GLY A 147 6.58 20.88 10.72
N PRO A 148 6.64 21.77 11.74
CA PRO A 148 5.76 22.93 11.80
C PRO A 148 6.05 23.92 10.66
N ASP A 149 4.99 24.51 10.13
CA ASP A 149 5.07 25.60 9.16
C ASP A 149 5.54 26.91 9.81
N ALA A 150 5.67 27.97 8.99
CA ALA A 150 6.12 29.28 9.46
C ALA A 150 5.19 29.90 10.51
N ASP A 151 3.91 29.52 10.53
CA ASP A 151 2.90 29.99 11.48
C ASP A 151 2.83 29.08 12.74
N GLY A 152 3.70 28.07 12.84
CA GLY A 152 3.75 27.12 13.95
C GLY A 152 2.63 26.06 13.90
N ARG A 153 1.93 25.93 12.78
CA ARG A 153 0.94 24.88 12.56
C ARG A 153 1.60 23.63 12.03
N VAL A 154 1.00 22.48 12.31
CA VAL A 154 1.51 21.17 11.90
C VAL A 154 0.51 20.47 11.01
N SER A 155 1.00 19.72 10.03
CA SER A 155 0.15 18.91 9.17
C SER A 155 -0.61 17.87 10.00
N ARG A 156 -1.90 17.67 9.72
CA ARG A 156 -2.67 16.60 10.36
C ARG A 156 -2.05 15.23 10.09
N ALA A 157 -1.45 15.03 8.91
CA ALA A 157 -0.74 13.80 8.57
C ALA A 157 0.46 13.56 9.48
N ASP A 158 1.21 14.62 9.82
CA ASP A 158 2.34 14.55 10.76
C ASP A 158 1.86 14.22 12.17
N VAL A 159 0.77 14.85 12.62
CA VAL A 159 0.17 14.56 13.94
C VAL A 159 -0.28 13.09 14.03
N TRP A 160 -0.94 12.56 13.00
CA TRP A 160 -1.46 11.18 13.03
C TRP A 160 -0.36 10.14 12.90
N ARG A 161 0.71 10.45 12.16
CA ARG A 161 1.90 9.58 12.12
C ARG A 161 2.63 9.57 13.45
N MET A 162 2.82 10.73 14.08
CA MET A 162 3.35 10.79 15.44
C MET A 162 2.50 9.97 16.41
N ARG A 163 1.17 10.06 16.32
CA ARG A 163 0.27 9.29 17.17
C ARG A 163 0.49 7.78 17.06
N HIS A 164 0.72 7.27 15.86
CA HIS A 164 1.09 5.88 15.63
C HIS A 164 2.48 5.54 16.20
N ASP A 165 3.48 6.37 15.90
CA ASP A 165 4.87 6.18 16.35
C ASP A 165 4.99 6.17 17.88
N PHE A 166 4.15 6.97 18.53
CA PHE A 166 4.06 7.11 19.97
C PHE A 166 2.81 6.43 20.56
N SER A 167 2.24 5.44 19.87
CA SER A 167 1.04 4.71 20.33
C SER A 167 1.20 4.14 21.76
N HIS A 168 2.43 3.79 22.16
CA HIS A 168 2.76 3.34 23.51
C HIS A 168 2.55 4.38 24.62
N LEU A 169 2.39 5.66 24.29
CA LEU A 169 2.04 6.72 25.25
C LEU A 169 0.54 6.77 25.54
N TYR A 170 -0.29 6.10 24.74
CA TYR A 170 -1.74 6.07 24.88
C TYR A 170 -2.20 4.78 25.59
N GLN A 171 -3.35 4.83 26.25
CA GLN A 171 -3.95 3.65 26.90
C GLN A 171 -4.60 2.69 25.89
N ASP A 172 -4.96 3.18 24.72
CA ASP A 172 -5.64 2.42 23.67
C ASP A 172 -4.64 1.96 22.60
N GLU A 173 -4.65 0.67 22.29
CA GLU A 173 -3.79 0.08 21.26
C GLU A 173 -4.33 0.29 19.84
N THR A 174 -5.50 0.92 19.66
CA THR A 174 -6.12 1.12 18.34
C THR A 174 -5.17 1.82 17.35
N PHE A 175 -4.35 2.76 17.83
CA PHE A 175 -3.36 3.47 17.02
C PHE A 175 -2.05 2.73 16.77
N SER A 176 -1.86 1.55 17.36
CA SER A 176 -0.69 0.71 17.09
C SER A 176 -0.74 0.05 15.71
N TYR A 177 -1.91 0.07 15.05
CA TYR A 177 -2.10 -0.45 13.71
C TYR A 177 -2.11 0.66 12.68
N THR A 178 -1.59 0.37 11.49
CA THR A 178 -1.64 1.26 10.33
C THR A 178 -3.09 1.52 9.91
N PRO A 179 -3.36 2.71 9.32
CA PRO A 179 -4.69 3.02 8.82
C PRO A 179 -5.12 2.04 7.71
N PRO A 180 -6.43 1.85 7.48
CA PRO A 180 -6.92 0.98 6.41
C PRO A 180 -6.40 1.36 5.01
N TYR A 181 -6.18 2.66 4.77
CA TYR A 181 -5.66 3.18 3.50
C TYR A 181 -4.49 4.13 3.73
N GLY A 182 -3.63 4.26 2.72
CA GLY A 182 -2.44 5.08 2.80
C GLY A 182 -2.62 6.58 2.57
N TRP A 183 -3.85 7.05 2.36
CA TRP A 183 -4.10 8.43 1.96
C TRP A 183 -3.94 9.42 3.12
N PRO A 184 -3.14 10.50 2.96
CA PRO A 184 -2.96 11.48 4.02
C PRO A 184 -4.26 12.22 4.34
N PRO A 185 -4.51 12.52 5.62
CA PRO A 185 -5.58 13.43 5.99
C PRO A 185 -5.28 14.85 5.51
N PHE A 186 -6.31 15.57 5.08
CA PHE A 186 -6.17 16.98 4.73
C PHE A 186 -6.05 17.88 5.96
N GLY A 187 -5.48 19.07 5.80
CA GLY A 187 -5.52 20.15 6.79
C GLY A 187 -4.37 20.19 7.78
N THR A 188 -4.39 21.22 8.62
CA THR A 188 -3.34 21.55 9.60
C THR A 188 -3.96 21.74 10.98
N MET A 189 -3.18 21.56 12.03
CA MET A 189 -3.55 21.76 13.43
C MET A 189 -2.65 22.80 14.07
N ARG A 190 -3.16 23.56 15.04
CA ARG A 190 -2.31 24.41 15.89
C ARG A 190 -1.61 23.54 16.93
N ALA A 191 -0.44 23.95 17.40
CA ALA A 191 0.29 23.21 18.41
C ALA A 191 -0.53 23.02 19.71
N GLU A 192 -1.37 24.00 20.08
CA GLU A 192 -2.26 23.89 21.23
C GLU A 192 -3.39 22.84 21.08
N ASP A 193 -3.76 22.50 19.84
CA ASP A 193 -4.82 21.55 19.52
C ASP A 193 -4.30 20.10 19.40
N VAL A 194 -2.98 19.90 19.45
CA VAL A 194 -2.36 18.56 19.41
C VAL A 194 -2.40 17.91 20.79
N GLU A 195 -2.68 16.62 20.87
CA GLU A 195 -2.70 15.81 22.10
C GLU A 195 -1.42 15.96 22.94
N LEU A 196 -1.56 15.92 24.28
CA LEU A 196 -0.47 16.24 25.21
C LEU A 196 0.70 15.25 25.13
N GLU A 197 0.38 13.98 24.88
CA GLU A 197 1.28 12.84 24.75
C GLU A 197 2.36 13.11 23.69
N ILE A 198 1.97 13.72 22.57
CA ILE A 198 2.84 13.93 21.42
C ILE A 198 3.20 15.41 21.20
N ARG A 199 2.56 16.36 21.91
CA ARG A 199 2.82 17.80 21.75
C ARG A 199 4.28 18.17 21.99
N GLY A 200 4.94 17.52 22.95
CA GLY A 200 6.37 17.73 23.22
C GLY A 200 7.29 17.28 22.06
N HIS A 201 6.78 16.47 21.14
CA HIS A 201 7.51 15.90 20.01
C HIS A 201 7.31 16.66 18.70
N LEU A 202 6.50 17.73 18.66
CA LEU A 202 6.25 18.51 17.44
C LEU A 202 7.52 19.15 16.85
N ALA A 203 8.51 19.44 17.69
CA ALA A 203 9.81 19.97 17.27
C ALA A 203 10.87 18.88 17.04
N CYS A 204 10.53 17.61 17.30
CA CYS A 204 11.44 16.50 17.10
C CYS A 204 11.39 16.02 15.65
N LEU A 205 12.54 15.59 15.12
CA LEU A 205 12.64 14.92 13.82
C LEU A 205 12.82 13.41 14.02
N HIS A 206 11.87 12.78 14.70
CA HIS A 206 11.90 11.33 14.86
C HIS A 206 11.51 10.64 13.56
N GLN A 207 12.25 9.59 13.22
CA GLN A 207 12.00 8.78 12.05
C GLN A 207 12.37 7.33 12.37
N TRP A 208 11.49 6.41 11.97
CA TRP A 208 11.79 4.99 11.98
C TRP A 208 12.79 4.69 10.87
N ARG A 209 13.89 4.03 11.23
CA ARG A 209 14.89 3.57 10.26
C ARG A 209 14.92 2.06 10.26
N TYR A 210 14.65 1.47 9.10
CA TYR A 210 14.87 0.04 8.90
C TYR A 210 16.33 -0.32 9.19
N MET A 211 16.54 -1.42 9.90
CA MET A 211 17.89 -1.89 10.22
C MET A 211 18.22 -3.15 9.42
N HIS A 212 17.43 -4.20 9.61
CA HIS A 212 17.62 -5.52 9.02
C HIS A 212 16.43 -6.41 9.35
N TRP A 213 16.32 -7.53 8.66
CA TRP A 213 15.52 -8.66 9.09
C TRP A 213 16.43 -9.81 9.51
N THR A 214 15.91 -10.68 10.37
CA THR A 214 16.67 -11.79 10.94
C THR A 214 16.05 -13.11 10.50
N TRP A 215 16.86 -13.97 9.92
CA TRP A 215 16.48 -15.34 9.60
C TRP A 215 16.39 -16.16 10.88
N SER A 216 15.19 -16.64 11.24
CA SER A 216 14.95 -17.33 12.52
C SER A 216 15.74 -18.64 12.67
N SER A 217 16.06 -19.32 11.57
CA SER A 217 16.77 -20.61 11.57
C SER A 217 18.28 -20.48 11.80
N SER A 218 18.90 -19.39 11.34
CA SER A 218 20.36 -19.16 11.39
C SER A 218 20.75 -18.02 12.33
N GLY A 219 19.82 -17.13 12.69
CA GLY A 219 20.11 -15.87 13.37
C GLY A 219 20.86 -14.85 12.51
N SER A 220 21.07 -15.14 11.22
CA SER A 220 21.75 -14.21 10.32
C SER A 220 20.85 -13.02 9.99
N THR A 221 21.44 -11.83 9.95
CA THR A 221 20.76 -10.59 9.60
C THR A 221 21.01 -10.24 8.14
N ASP A 222 20.00 -9.75 7.46
CA ASP A 222 20.09 -9.29 6.08
C ASP A 222 19.53 -7.86 5.97
N PRO A 223 20.18 -6.94 5.22
CA PRO A 223 19.80 -5.54 5.14
C PRO A 223 18.51 -5.30 4.33
N GLY A 224 17.86 -6.36 3.83
CA GLY A 224 16.63 -6.28 3.06
C GLY A 224 16.85 -5.80 1.63
N PHE A 225 15.74 -5.52 0.93
CA PHE A 225 15.75 -5.02 -0.46
C PHE A 225 15.94 -3.51 -0.54
N CYS A 226 16.83 -2.99 0.29
CA CYS A 226 17.35 -1.64 0.11
C CYS A 226 18.40 -1.66 -1.01
N LEU A 227 17.94 -1.69 -2.27
CA LEU A 227 18.75 -1.22 -3.38
C LEU A 227 19.03 0.26 -3.10
N ARG A 228 20.27 0.54 -2.69
CA ARG A 228 20.80 1.89 -2.46
C ARG A 228 20.63 2.83 -3.69
N ASP A 229 20.27 2.25 -4.83
CA ASP A 229 20.09 2.91 -6.13
C ASP A 229 18.64 2.90 -6.67
N MET A 230 17.67 2.26 -6.01
CA MET A 230 16.27 2.64 -6.20
C MET A 230 16.01 3.89 -5.35
N ARG A 231 16.66 5.00 -5.73
CA ARG A 231 15.98 6.28 -5.57
C ARG A 231 14.63 6.07 -6.23
N THR A 232 13.57 6.21 -5.45
CA THR A 232 12.28 6.63 -5.97
C THR A 232 12.57 7.81 -6.89
N GLN A 233 12.73 7.53 -8.18
CA GLN A 233 12.30 8.46 -9.18
C GLN A 233 10.78 8.44 -9.10
N HIS A 234 10.23 8.99 -8.00
CA HIS A 234 9.19 9.96 -8.26
C HIS A 234 9.85 10.94 -9.24
N PRO A 235 9.25 11.21 -10.39
CA PRO A 235 9.69 12.32 -11.21
C PRO A 235 9.43 13.62 -10.42
N ASP A 236 10.21 13.85 -9.36
CA ASP A 236 10.45 15.14 -8.72
C ASP A 236 11.34 16.02 -9.61
N GLY A 237 11.74 15.49 -10.77
CA GLY A 237 11.93 16.31 -11.95
C GLY A 237 10.56 16.70 -12.49
N GLU A 238 10.02 17.83 -12.02
CA GLU A 238 9.08 18.64 -12.79
C GLU A 238 9.68 18.84 -14.19
N THR A 239 9.39 17.92 -15.10
CA THR A 239 9.43 18.26 -16.51
C THR A 239 8.22 19.14 -16.68
N THR A 240 8.45 20.45 -16.58
CA THR A 240 7.58 21.52 -17.06
C THR A 240 7.47 21.45 -18.59
N ALA A 241 7.21 20.26 -19.13
CA ALA A 241 6.46 20.15 -20.37
C ALA A 241 5.02 20.30 -19.93
N ALA A 242 4.49 21.51 -20.05
CA ALA A 242 3.07 21.76 -20.11
C ALA A 242 2.52 20.95 -21.30
N GLY A 243 2.32 19.65 -21.10
CA GLY A 243 1.40 18.87 -21.91
C GLY A 243 0.07 19.58 -21.77
N GLN A 244 -0.60 19.84 -22.90
CA GLN A 244 -1.94 20.42 -22.91
C GLN A 244 -2.74 19.77 -21.78
N GLU A 245 -3.25 20.59 -20.87
CA GLU A 245 -4.28 20.18 -19.91
C GLU A 245 -5.45 19.67 -20.75
N SER A 246 -5.41 18.38 -21.10
CA SER A 246 -6.56 17.71 -21.65
C SER A 246 -7.55 17.70 -20.50
N ASN A 247 -8.65 18.40 -20.70
CA ASN A 247 -9.76 18.40 -19.77
C ASN A 247 -10.32 16.98 -19.77
N VAL A 248 -9.78 16.10 -18.93
CA VAL A 248 -10.29 14.75 -18.74
C VAL A 248 -11.66 14.93 -18.13
N GLN A 249 -12.70 14.74 -18.95
CA GLN A 249 -14.07 14.74 -18.46
C GLN A 249 -14.20 13.55 -17.51
N ILE A 250 -14.22 13.85 -16.22
CA ILE A 250 -14.59 12.89 -15.18
C ILE A 250 -16.07 12.59 -15.39
N ASN A 251 -16.36 11.48 -16.07
CA ASN A 251 -17.73 11.13 -16.48
C ASN A 251 -18.57 10.63 -15.30
N ASP A 252 -17.94 10.12 -14.23
CA ASP A 252 -18.64 9.58 -13.07
C ASP A 252 -18.36 10.37 -11.78
N GLY A 253 -19.10 11.47 -11.62
CA GLY A 253 -19.03 12.29 -10.41
C GLY A 253 -19.60 11.61 -9.16
N GLU A 254 -20.36 10.52 -9.28
CA GLU A 254 -20.86 9.76 -8.14
C GLU A 254 -19.80 8.81 -7.59
N LEU A 255 -19.13 8.06 -8.47
CA LEU A 255 -17.99 7.21 -8.14
C LEU A 255 -16.87 8.01 -7.46
N VAL A 256 -16.51 9.17 -8.03
CA VAL A 256 -15.47 10.05 -7.46
C VAL A 256 -15.80 10.50 -6.05
N ARG A 257 -17.07 10.83 -5.81
CA ARG A 257 -17.54 11.24 -4.49
C ARG A 257 -17.50 10.06 -3.52
N SER A 258 -18.00 8.90 -3.94
CA SER A 258 -18.04 7.67 -3.16
C SER A 258 -16.64 7.26 -2.69
N ILE A 259 -15.68 7.15 -3.61
CA ILE A 259 -14.28 6.80 -3.29
C ILE A 259 -13.67 7.79 -2.30
N SER A 260 -13.81 9.10 -2.55
CA SER A 260 -13.25 10.14 -1.68
C SER A 260 -13.91 10.13 -0.29
N GLN A 261 -15.22 9.87 -0.24
CA GLN A 261 -15.97 9.73 1.01
C GLN A 261 -15.47 8.52 1.80
N THR A 262 -15.35 7.34 1.18
CA THR A 262 -14.84 6.13 1.84
C THR A 262 -13.44 6.32 2.40
N ALA A 263 -12.51 6.89 1.61
CA ALA A 263 -11.15 7.18 2.07
C ALA A 263 -11.13 8.17 3.25
N THR A 264 -11.96 9.22 3.16
CA THR A 264 -12.06 10.24 4.22
C THR A 264 -12.65 9.65 5.49
N GLU A 265 -13.77 8.93 5.39
CA GLU A 265 -14.41 8.31 6.55
C GLU A 265 -13.48 7.32 7.24
N ALA A 266 -12.79 6.46 6.47
CA ALA A 266 -11.90 5.47 7.07
C ALA A 266 -10.73 6.11 7.81
N ILE A 267 -10.08 7.13 7.23
CA ILE A 267 -8.90 7.75 7.87
C ILE A 267 -9.30 8.57 9.09
N PHE A 268 -10.45 9.27 9.05
CA PHE A 268 -10.96 10.02 10.21
C PHE A 268 -11.57 9.11 11.28
N ARG A 269 -12.14 7.95 10.92
CA ARG A 269 -12.53 6.92 11.89
C ARG A 269 -11.33 6.29 12.57
N TRP A 270 -10.25 6.04 11.83
CA TRP A 270 -9.00 5.57 12.43
C TRP A 270 -8.47 6.56 13.48
N SER A 271 -8.72 7.86 13.32
CA SER A 271 -8.32 8.93 14.24
C SER A 271 -9.45 9.51 15.10
N CYS A 272 -10.55 8.78 15.33
CA CYS A 272 -11.77 9.38 15.90
C CYS A 272 -11.65 9.79 17.38
N ASP A 273 -10.70 9.22 18.10
CA ASP A 273 -10.37 9.48 19.50
C ASP A 273 -9.37 10.64 19.68
N GLN A 274 -8.95 11.29 18.60
CA GLN A 274 -8.03 12.46 18.60
C GLN A 274 -8.63 13.72 19.26
N VAL A 275 -9.84 13.61 19.77
CA VAL A 275 -10.43 14.56 20.71
C VAL A 275 -11.09 13.69 21.75
N GLU A 276 -10.55 13.66 22.96
CA GLU A 276 -11.29 13.67 24.23
C GLU A 276 -10.52 13.13 25.45
N GLU A 277 -9.60 13.94 25.97
CA GLU A 277 -9.65 14.22 27.40
C GLU A 277 -10.18 15.65 27.57
N GLY A 278 -11.50 15.79 27.73
CA GLY A 278 -12.14 17.07 28.07
C GLY A 278 -13.52 17.35 27.46
N PHE A 279 -13.95 16.60 26.45
CA PHE A 279 -15.25 16.80 25.77
C PHE A 279 -16.15 15.56 25.82
N GLY A 280 -16.56 15.11 27.01
CA GLY A 280 -17.84 14.40 27.18
C GLY A 280 -18.11 13.04 26.49
N GLY A 281 -17.15 12.40 25.82
CA GLY A 281 -17.31 11.03 25.29
C GLY A 281 -17.47 10.94 23.77
N THR A 282 -16.72 10.01 23.16
CA THR A 282 -16.56 9.87 21.71
C THR A 282 -17.92 9.69 21.04
N ILE A 283 -18.28 10.62 20.15
CA ILE A 283 -19.55 10.58 19.39
C ILE A 283 -19.53 9.45 18.34
N VAL A 284 -18.34 8.97 17.97
CA VAL A 284 -18.15 7.96 16.92
C VAL A 284 -18.01 6.56 17.55
N PRO A 285 -18.84 5.58 17.17
CA PRO A 285 -18.70 4.21 17.64
C PRO A 285 -17.34 3.62 17.25
N ARG A 286 -16.63 3.05 18.24
CA ARG A 286 -15.40 2.29 18.03
C ARG A 286 -15.69 1.04 17.19
N ARG A 287 -14.92 0.84 16.14
CA ARG A 287 -14.78 -0.43 15.42
C ARG A 287 -13.37 -0.46 14.89
N PHE A 288 -12.54 -1.40 15.32
CA PHE A 288 -11.48 -2.04 14.52
C PHE A 288 -10.81 -3.10 15.39
N GLY A 289 -11.20 -4.36 15.22
CA GLY A 289 -10.34 -5.51 15.50
C GLY A 289 -9.53 -5.89 14.25
N PRO A 290 -8.43 -6.64 14.36
CA PRO A 290 -7.49 -6.95 13.29
C PRO A 290 -8.06 -7.70 12.06
N ASN A 291 -9.35 -8.03 12.06
CA ASN A 291 -10.04 -8.77 10.98
C ASN A 291 -11.46 -8.26 10.68
N GLU A 292 -11.85 -7.06 11.11
CA GLU A 292 -13.20 -6.57 10.81
C GLU A 292 -13.18 -5.69 9.55
N PRO A 293 -13.61 -6.20 8.38
CA PRO A 293 -13.82 -5.38 7.20
C PRO A 293 -14.94 -4.35 7.44
N LEU A 294 -14.86 -3.25 6.69
CA LEU A 294 -15.92 -2.23 6.63
C LEU A 294 -17.14 -2.76 5.84
N GLU A 295 -17.89 -3.73 6.37
CA GLU A 295 -19.16 -4.11 5.74
C GLU A 295 -20.22 -4.70 6.69
N ASN A 296 -21.44 -4.72 6.17
CA ASN A 296 -22.75 -4.80 6.83
C ASN A 296 -22.93 -5.94 7.84
N THR A 297 -23.67 -5.64 8.90
CA THR A 297 -24.04 -6.51 10.02
C THR A 297 -24.62 -7.86 9.58
N GLN A 298 -23.89 -8.97 9.83
CA GLN A 298 -24.44 -10.24 10.35
C GLN A 298 -23.33 -11.24 10.75
N THR A 299 -23.15 -11.38 12.07
CA THR A 299 -22.74 -12.58 12.84
C THR A 299 -21.44 -13.36 12.53
N ASP A 300 -20.55 -13.28 13.52
CA ASP A 300 -19.84 -14.34 14.27
C ASP A 300 -18.53 -15.02 13.80
N GLU A 301 -17.59 -14.95 14.76
CA GLU A 301 -16.50 -15.86 15.18
C GLU A 301 -15.11 -15.87 14.49
N PRO A 302 -14.04 -16.18 15.26
CA PRO A 302 -12.70 -15.66 15.04
C PRO A 302 -11.77 -16.52 14.18
N LYS A 303 -10.89 -15.83 13.43
CA LYS A 303 -9.57 -16.22 12.89
C LYS A 303 -9.43 -17.68 12.41
N ASP A 304 -9.77 -17.92 11.15
CA ASP A 304 -9.30 -19.08 10.39
C ASP A 304 -8.80 -18.67 8.99
N MET A 305 -7.81 -19.38 8.46
CA MET A 305 -7.34 -19.33 7.06
C MET A 305 -8.47 -19.58 6.05
N GLY A 306 -9.64 -20.00 6.55
CA GLY A 306 -10.92 -20.03 5.85
C GLY A 306 -11.32 -18.71 5.20
N PHE A 307 -10.90 -17.54 5.70
CA PHE A 307 -11.19 -16.27 5.02
C PHE A 307 -10.49 -16.17 3.65
N ILE A 308 -9.23 -16.59 3.56
CA ILE A 308 -8.47 -16.61 2.30
C ILE A 308 -9.11 -17.62 1.33
N GLN A 309 -9.56 -18.77 1.83
CA GLN A 309 -10.29 -19.76 1.02
C GLN A 309 -11.70 -19.30 0.62
N ALA A 310 -12.39 -18.57 1.48
CA ALA A 310 -13.70 -17.98 1.18
C ALA A 310 -13.57 -16.88 0.11
N TRP A 311 -12.48 -16.10 0.14
CA TRP A 311 -12.13 -15.15 -0.89
C TRP A 311 -11.77 -15.81 -2.22
N LEU A 312 -10.94 -16.86 -2.20
CA LEU A 312 -10.66 -17.66 -3.40
C LEU A 312 -11.94 -18.20 -4.03
N LYS A 313 -12.91 -18.63 -3.22
CA LYS A 313 -14.23 -19.09 -3.67
C LYS A 313 -15.15 -17.97 -4.17
N ALA A 314 -15.14 -16.81 -3.51
CA ALA A 314 -15.97 -15.66 -3.90
C ALA A 314 -15.52 -15.02 -5.23
N ILE A 315 -14.29 -15.31 -5.68
CA ILE A 315 -13.72 -14.82 -6.93
C ILE A 315 -13.82 -15.86 -8.07
N GLU A 316 -14.29 -17.07 -7.76
CA GLU A 316 -14.60 -18.13 -8.73
C GLU A 316 -16.08 -18.12 -9.21
N THR A 317 -16.92 -17.25 -8.64
CA THR A 317 -18.31 -16.97 -9.07
C THR A 317 -18.43 -15.61 -9.71
#